data_AF-A0A432GUE9-F1
#
_entry.id   AF-A0A432GUE9-F1
#
_cell.length_a   1.000
_cell.length_b   1.000
_cell.length_c   1.000
_cell.angle_alpha   90.00
_cell.angle_beta   90.00
_cell.angle_gamma   90.00
#
_symmetry.space_group_name_H-M   'P 1'
#
loop_
_entity.id
_entity.type
_entity.pdbx_description
1 polymer ?
#
loop_
_entity_poly.entity_id
_entity_poly.type
_entity_poly.pdbx_seq_one_letter_code
_entity_poly.pdbx_strand_id
1 'polypeptide(L)'
;MKKKIEKIIQDKLINPVLHSRAPVSEVSLGVAVGVFLGLTPTVGVQMYLVAVVWSIYRYIFRRHFNLPVGVAMVWISNPLTMVPLYYLFLVTGYWLLETQNGLSYQHFADTLGRISETGGTWGIIVEGTRFLLIDLGWPMIIGGFVYAVPGFFISYFLAKSIATAHRKSMARIAGMSYEDWQTEGKLKMRLNIKRCMSQTSYSVIESAFPEDIITSGDYESAENLLNKKSIPSEILAESFYRLGNRFYSSEQKQAAELAWQKSRELTDITAEFASITVPVSRNQKKYYLQTIGSVILLIVCLYVFVFTLFPREPEPFQFTTFRSTSGELSFWDEWWNTGRPVTRSMRQRFGPEHLWPMLQRTLENLFGTQNDQLSEDIREKLKRWLELSRKPQFSKGPVDYYALTGRGLFEAREFEDALSTLNDGLHYAESTEQLEQLYQDLGTVYYYKGYKLQPNGLAKYDLDAVRNSVESYEMALHFGEDPYLYGNLGWGYYLLGDYSSSIESSLHSLALKPDLNYARMNLGIAQLKKGDYELAFSAYASLKQHSPELDEYEGGIRDLRELQQEFPGLHPFSNFIMGLLYLQQGRHKEARTAWQKFVSQKFSEPFWQHRARLLLKKMETE
;
A
#
# COMPACT_ATOMS: atom_id res chain seq x y z
N MET A 1 20.47 29.42 22.48
CA MET A 1 20.15 29.31 21.03
C MET A 1 21.32 28.79 20.20
N LYS A 2 22.50 29.43 20.25
CA LYS A 2 23.71 29.03 19.48
C LYS A 2 24.08 27.54 19.54
N LYS A 3 24.21 26.96 20.75
CA LYS A 3 24.50 25.52 20.94
C LYS A 3 23.44 24.57 20.36
N LYS A 4 22.16 25.00 20.31
CA LYS A 4 21.05 24.20 19.76
C LYS A 4 21.09 24.19 18.22
N ILE A 5 21.42 25.34 17.63
CA ILE A 5 21.62 25.49 16.18
C ILE A 5 22.87 24.72 15.73
N GLU A 6 23.99 24.85 16.44
CA GLU A 6 25.23 24.09 16.19
C GLU A 6 24.97 22.58 16.21
N LYS A 7 24.24 22.08 17.21
CA LYS A 7 23.89 20.66 17.31
C LYS A 7 23.01 20.19 16.14
N ILE A 8 22.02 20.99 15.71
CA ILE A 8 21.17 20.65 14.56
C ILE A 8 21.98 20.61 13.27
N ILE A 9 22.85 21.59 13.04
CA ILE A 9 23.75 21.63 11.88
C ILE A 9 24.66 20.40 11.89
N GLN A 10 25.20 20.06 13.07
CA GLN A 10 26.09 18.91 13.22
C GLN A 10 25.37 17.59 12.96
N ASP A 11 24.18 17.39 13.53
CA ASP A 11 23.42 16.13 13.40
C ASP A 11 22.75 15.94 12.03
N LYS A 12 22.27 17.03 11.40
CA LYS A 12 21.47 16.96 10.17
C LYS A 12 22.26 17.24 8.89
N LEU A 13 23.34 18.02 8.95
CA LEU A 13 24.12 18.40 7.76
C LEU A 13 25.52 17.80 7.76
N ILE A 14 26.25 17.87 8.88
CA ILE A 14 27.66 17.44 8.93
C ILE A 14 27.77 15.92 9.11
N ASN A 15 27.06 15.34 10.08
CA ASN A 15 27.15 13.91 10.40
C ASN A 15 26.78 12.99 9.23
N PRO A 16 25.72 13.25 8.43
CA PRO A 16 25.40 12.42 7.26
C PRO A 16 26.51 12.40 6.20
N VAL A 17 27.21 13.52 6.02
CA VAL A 17 28.34 13.64 5.08
C VAL A 17 29.56 12.90 5.62
N LEU A 18 29.89 13.08 6.90
CA LEU A 18 31.07 12.48 7.52
C LEU A 18 30.96 10.97 7.72
N HIS A 19 29.79 10.48 8.13
CA HIS A 19 29.55 9.07 8.44
C HIS A 19 29.09 8.24 7.22
N SER A 20 28.91 8.89 6.06
CA SER A 20 28.59 8.18 4.82
C SER A 20 29.75 7.27 4.41
N ARG A 21 29.42 6.02 4.07
CA ARG A 21 30.38 5.00 3.60
C ARG A 21 30.63 5.04 2.09
N ALA A 22 29.95 5.94 1.36
CA ALA A 22 30.10 6.08 -0.09
C ALA A 22 31.47 6.72 -0.45
N PRO A 23 31.97 6.57 -1.69
CA PRO A 23 33.17 7.28 -2.15
C PRO A 23 33.06 8.79 -1.92
N VAL A 24 34.16 9.45 -1.58
CA VAL A 24 34.17 10.90 -1.27
C VAL A 24 33.59 11.71 -2.43
N SER A 25 33.93 11.36 -3.67
CA SER A 25 33.38 12.00 -4.87
C SER A 25 31.85 11.91 -4.96
N GLU A 26 31.24 10.79 -4.59
CA GLU A 26 29.79 10.59 -4.63
C GLU A 26 29.07 11.37 -3.54
N VAL A 27 29.68 11.48 -2.36
CA VAL A 27 29.16 12.30 -1.26
C VAL A 27 29.26 13.78 -1.59
N SER A 28 30.43 14.24 -2.08
CA SER A 28 30.64 15.61 -2.51
C SER A 28 29.72 16.02 -3.65
N LEU A 29 29.47 15.11 -4.61
CA LEU A 29 28.53 15.36 -5.70
C LEU A 29 27.08 15.42 -5.19
N GLY A 30 26.71 14.57 -4.23
CA GLY A 30 25.41 14.66 -3.55
C GLY A 30 25.23 16.00 -2.85
N VAL A 31 26.24 16.48 -2.12
CA VAL A 31 26.22 17.80 -1.50
C VAL A 31 26.04 18.89 -2.54
N ALA A 32 26.81 18.86 -3.62
CA ALA A 32 26.78 19.86 -4.68
C ALA A 32 25.41 19.96 -5.37
N VAL A 33 24.82 18.81 -5.74
CA VAL A 33 23.49 18.75 -6.35
C VAL A 33 22.41 19.25 -5.40
N GLY A 34 22.48 18.88 -4.11
CA GLY A 34 21.52 19.34 -3.12
C GLY A 34 21.62 20.84 -2.83
N VAL A 35 22.84 21.39 -2.77
CA VAL A 35 23.06 22.85 -2.64
C VAL A 35 22.58 23.59 -3.87
N PHE A 36 22.88 23.08 -5.07
CA PHE A 36 22.40 23.68 -6.32
C PHE A 36 20.88 23.78 -6.33
N LEU A 37 20.18 22.67 -6.07
CA LEU A 37 18.71 22.67 -6.06
C LEU A 37 18.12 23.45 -4.88
N GLY A 38 18.75 23.42 -3.70
CA GLY A 38 18.37 24.25 -2.56
C GLY A 38 18.54 25.75 -2.80
N LEU A 39 19.38 26.16 -3.76
CA LEU A 39 19.55 27.54 -4.20
C LEU A 39 18.73 27.87 -5.45
N THR A 40 17.67 27.10 -5.72
CA THR A 40 16.67 27.44 -6.76
C THR A 40 15.32 27.77 -6.12
N PRO A 41 14.50 28.61 -6.77
CA PRO A 41 13.18 29.03 -6.27
C PRO A 41 12.11 27.92 -6.42
N THR A 42 12.39 26.70 -5.96
CA THR A 42 11.55 25.50 -6.17
C THR A 42 11.15 24.78 -4.87
N VAL A 43 11.20 25.49 -3.73
CA VAL A 43 10.80 24.96 -2.41
C VAL A 43 9.45 24.25 -2.47
N GLY A 44 9.40 23.04 -1.88
CA GLY A 44 8.27 22.12 -1.97
C GLY A 44 8.48 21.01 -3.01
N VAL A 45 9.23 21.28 -4.08
CA VAL A 45 9.51 20.30 -5.15
C VAL A 45 10.99 19.87 -5.22
N GLN A 46 11.90 20.64 -4.61
CA GLN A 46 13.35 20.41 -4.63
C GLN A 46 13.79 18.99 -4.24
N MET A 47 13.16 18.38 -3.23
CA MET A 47 13.50 17.01 -2.80
C MET A 47 13.26 15.99 -3.91
N TYR A 48 12.16 16.16 -4.65
CA TYR A 48 11.84 15.34 -5.81
C TYR A 48 12.80 15.62 -6.97
N LEU A 49 13.16 16.89 -7.20
CA LEU A 49 14.14 17.26 -8.23
C LEU A 49 15.51 16.62 -7.98
N VAL A 50 15.97 16.49 -6.73
CA VAL A 50 17.20 15.74 -6.40
C VAL A 50 17.09 14.28 -6.83
N ALA A 51 15.94 13.64 -6.57
CA ALA A 51 15.69 12.25 -6.96
C ALA A 51 15.63 12.07 -8.49
N VAL A 52 15.08 13.04 -9.22
CA VAL A 52 15.07 13.07 -10.69
C VAL A 52 16.50 13.17 -11.23
N VAL A 53 17.28 14.15 -10.75
CA VAL A 53 18.69 14.33 -11.16
C VAL A 53 19.52 13.09 -10.83
N TRP A 54 19.27 12.47 -9.68
CA TRP A 54 19.90 11.21 -9.30
C TRP A 54 19.56 10.06 -10.25
N SER A 55 18.29 9.93 -10.63
CA SER A 55 17.83 8.89 -11.56
C SER A 55 18.46 9.07 -12.93
N ILE A 56 18.53 10.30 -13.43
CA ILE A 56 19.23 10.64 -14.69
C ILE A 56 20.71 10.27 -14.60
N TYR A 57 21.40 10.67 -13.53
CA TYR A 57 22.82 10.32 -13.33
C TYR A 57 23.04 8.81 -13.30
N ARG A 58 22.14 8.08 -12.64
CA ARG A 58 22.24 6.63 -12.47
C ARG A 58 21.96 5.87 -13.76
N TYR A 59 20.86 6.17 -14.45
CA TYR A 59 20.38 5.36 -15.56
C TYR A 59 20.89 5.82 -16.92
N ILE A 60 21.13 7.12 -17.10
CA ILE A 60 21.62 7.67 -18.37
C ILE A 60 23.15 7.73 -18.36
N PHE A 61 23.74 8.35 -17.33
CA PHE A 61 25.19 8.57 -17.28
C PHE A 61 25.96 7.44 -16.60
N ARG A 62 25.27 6.41 -16.07
CA ARG A 62 25.85 5.28 -15.33
C ARG A 62 26.78 5.72 -14.20
N ARG A 63 26.47 6.85 -13.57
CA ARG A 63 27.21 7.42 -12.44
C ARG A 63 26.32 7.48 -11.20
N HIS A 64 26.94 7.45 -10.03
CA HIS A 64 26.20 7.50 -8.76
C HIS A 64 26.61 8.74 -7.96
N PHE A 65 25.65 9.29 -7.21
CA PHE A 65 25.92 10.19 -6.11
C PHE A 65 25.02 9.83 -4.93
N ASN A 66 25.37 10.32 -3.74
CA ASN A 66 24.66 9.97 -2.52
C ASN A 66 23.31 10.73 -2.42
N LEU A 67 22.21 10.06 -2.80
CA LEU A 67 20.86 10.62 -2.79
C LEU A 67 20.42 11.15 -1.41
N PRO A 68 20.55 10.39 -0.30
CA PRO A 68 20.18 10.90 1.02
C PRO A 68 20.90 12.20 1.39
N VAL A 69 22.19 12.31 1.08
CA VAL A 69 22.96 13.54 1.32
C VAL A 69 22.45 14.69 0.43
N GLY A 70 22.16 14.43 -0.84
CA GLY A 70 21.58 15.46 -1.73
C GLY A 70 20.23 15.97 -1.25
N VAL A 71 19.35 15.09 -0.78
CA VAL A 71 18.03 15.47 -0.23
C VAL A 71 18.19 16.30 1.05
N ALA A 72 19.14 15.95 1.92
CA ALA A 72 19.39 16.70 3.15
C ALA A 72 19.90 18.13 2.87
N MET A 73 20.74 18.30 1.84
CA MET A 73 21.34 19.60 1.52
C MET A 73 20.35 20.60 0.90
N VAL A 74 19.18 20.16 0.46
CA VAL A 74 18.10 21.04 -0.01
C VAL A 74 17.53 21.91 1.13
N TRP A 75 17.63 21.46 2.38
CA TRP A 75 17.05 22.18 3.53
C TRP A 75 17.75 23.50 3.87
N ILE A 76 18.75 23.91 3.07
CA ILE A 76 19.29 25.26 3.06
C ILE A 76 18.19 26.29 2.79
N SER A 77 17.24 25.99 1.90
CA SER A 77 16.03 26.79 1.67
C SER A 77 14.86 26.23 2.48
N ASN A 78 14.62 26.79 3.66
CA ASN A 78 13.55 26.43 4.58
C ASN A 78 12.71 27.67 4.92
N PRO A 79 11.54 27.55 5.61
CA PRO A 79 10.67 28.69 5.89
C PRO A 79 11.35 29.91 6.52
N LEU A 80 12.42 29.70 7.29
CA LEU A 80 13.19 30.78 7.90
C LEU A 80 14.14 31.47 6.90
N THR A 81 14.72 30.72 5.98
CA THR A 81 15.73 31.22 5.04
C THR A 81 15.19 31.58 3.66
N MET A 82 13.99 31.12 3.30
CA MET A 82 13.44 31.26 1.95
C MET A 82 13.10 32.71 1.58
N VAL A 83 12.49 33.50 2.48
CA VAL A 83 12.11 34.89 2.22
C VAL A 83 13.34 35.75 1.85
N PRO A 84 14.41 35.83 2.68
CA PRO A 84 15.57 36.63 2.34
C PRO A 84 16.33 36.09 1.11
N LEU A 85 16.39 34.77 0.94
CA LEU A 85 17.11 34.12 -0.15
C LEU A 85 16.41 34.33 -1.51
N TYR A 86 15.08 34.26 -1.57
CA TYR A 86 14.33 34.51 -2.79
C TYR A 86 14.24 35.98 -3.15
N TYR A 87 14.19 36.87 -2.16
CA TYR A 87 14.30 38.30 -2.45
C TYR A 87 15.66 38.63 -3.09
N LEU A 88 16.73 38.01 -2.59
CA LEU A 88 18.06 38.15 -3.15
C LEU A 88 18.11 37.63 -4.60
N PHE A 89 17.48 36.50 -4.90
CA PHE A 89 17.31 36.01 -6.28
C PHE A 89 16.52 36.98 -7.16
N LEU A 90 15.44 37.55 -6.62
CA LEU A 90 14.62 38.50 -7.36
C LEU A 90 15.39 39.77 -7.72
N VAL A 91 16.11 40.35 -6.75
CA VAL A 91 16.89 41.58 -6.95
C VAL A 91 18.04 41.35 -7.93
N THR A 92 18.78 40.25 -7.80
CA THR A 92 19.84 39.94 -8.77
C THR A 92 19.30 39.64 -10.16
N GLY A 93 18.15 38.98 -10.24
CA GLY A 93 17.44 38.74 -11.48
C GLY A 93 17.01 40.03 -12.17
N TYR A 94 16.38 40.95 -11.44
CA TYR A 94 15.97 42.24 -11.98
C TYR A 94 17.14 43.09 -12.42
N TRP A 95 18.24 43.05 -11.66
CA TRP A 95 19.48 43.73 -12.02
C TRP A 95 20.08 43.16 -13.32
N LEU A 96 20.11 41.83 -13.48
CA LEU A 96 20.67 41.19 -14.67
C LEU A 96 19.81 41.40 -15.94
N LEU A 97 18.49 41.53 -15.77
CA LEU A 97 17.53 41.70 -16.86
C LEU A 97 17.21 43.17 -17.18
N GLU A 98 17.85 44.13 -16.50
CA GLU A 98 17.63 45.57 -16.65
C GLU A 98 16.15 46.01 -16.52
N THR A 99 15.35 45.23 -15.79
CA THR A 99 13.93 45.49 -15.56
C THR A 99 13.72 46.56 -14.49
N GLN A 100 12.95 47.61 -14.81
CA GLN A 100 12.76 48.79 -13.95
C GLN A 100 11.74 48.61 -12.80
N ASN A 101 11.00 47.49 -12.75
CA ASN A 101 9.94 47.25 -11.77
C ASN A 101 10.38 46.27 -10.67
N GLY A 102 11.21 46.75 -9.73
CA GLY A 102 11.60 45.98 -8.56
C GLY A 102 10.51 45.96 -7.48
N LEU A 103 10.05 44.77 -7.08
CA LEU A 103 9.14 44.59 -5.95
C LEU A 103 9.89 44.89 -4.63
N SER A 104 9.30 45.66 -3.72
CA SER A 104 9.95 46.00 -2.44
C SER A 104 10.01 44.79 -1.49
N TYR A 105 11.03 44.74 -0.63
CA TYR A 105 11.20 43.64 0.33
C TYR A 105 9.97 43.43 1.21
N GLN A 106 9.37 44.52 1.71
CA GLN A 106 8.17 44.45 2.56
C GLN A 106 7.00 43.83 1.80
N HIS A 107 6.74 44.28 0.57
CA HIS A 107 5.65 43.73 -0.24
C HIS A 107 5.89 42.26 -0.61
N PHE A 108 7.14 41.88 -0.87
CA PHE A 108 7.53 40.50 -1.15
C PHE A 108 7.33 39.60 0.07
N ALA A 109 7.81 40.03 1.24
CA ALA A 109 7.71 39.29 2.48
C ALA A 109 6.25 39.12 2.94
N ASP A 110 5.43 40.16 2.83
CA ASP A 110 4.01 40.11 3.19
C ASP A 110 3.23 39.15 2.27
N THR A 111 3.55 39.15 0.98
CA THR A 111 2.89 38.26 0.01
C THR A 111 3.26 36.80 0.27
N LEU A 112 4.55 36.50 0.50
CA LEU A 112 4.99 35.13 0.81
C LEU A 112 4.51 34.66 2.18
N GLY A 113 4.41 35.57 3.16
CA GLY A 113 3.83 35.31 4.48
C GLY A 113 2.36 34.91 4.39
N ARG A 114 1.54 35.67 3.64
CA ARG A 114 0.14 35.34 3.39
C ARG A 114 -0.04 33.99 2.70
N ILE A 115 0.80 33.65 1.72
CA ILE A 115 0.79 32.34 1.04
C ILE A 115 1.11 31.21 2.03
N SER A 116 1.99 31.45 3.00
CA SER A 116 2.30 30.48 4.06
C SER A 116 1.17 30.29 5.08
N GLU A 117 0.23 31.23 5.17
CA GLU A 117 -0.89 31.23 6.12
C GLU A 117 -2.21 30.71 5.51
N THR A 118 -2.30 30.56 4.17
CA THR A 118 -3.58 30.38 3.44
C THR A 118 -4.00 28.94 3.14
N GLY A 119 -3.47 27.92 3.81
CA GLY A 119 -4.04 26.55 3.71
C GLY A 119 -3.11 25.41 4.10
N GLY A 120 -3.58 24.17 3.85
CA GLY A 120 -2.80 22.95 4.06
C GLY A 120 -1.50 22.92 3.23
N THR A 121 -0.56 22.05 3.58
CA THR A 121 0.81 22.00 3.02
C THR A 121 0.86 22.06 1.48
N TRP A 122 -0.15 21.53 0.80
CA TRP A 122 -0.27 21.55 -0.65
C TRP A 122 -0.64 22.92 -1.26
N GLY A 123 -1.48 23.71 -0.58
CA GLY A 123 -1.84 25.06 -1.03
C GLY A 123 -0.64 26.00 -1.00
N ILE A 124 0.20 25.88 0.04
CA ILE A 124 1.44 26.64 0.19
C ILE A 124 2.41 26.35 -0.97
N ILE A 125 2.52 25.09 -1.40
CA ILE A 125 3.43 24.69 -2.48
C ILE A 125 2.94 25.23 -3.83
N VAL A 126 1.64 25.10 -4.14
CA VAL A 126 1.10 25.52 -5.45
C VAL A 126 1.10 27.03 -5.59
N GLU A 127 0.53 27.76 -4.62
CA GLU A 127 0.46 29.22 -4.70
C GLU A 127 1.85 29.85 -4.53
N GLY A 128 2.72 29.27 -3.71
CA GLY A 128 4.10 29.71 -3.60
C GLY A 128 4.89 29.51 -4.90
N THR A 129 4.73 28.36 -5.57
CA THR A 129 5.41 28.08 -6.85
C THR A 129 4.86 28.97 -7.96
N ARG A 130 3.54 29.18 -8.01
CA ARG A 130 2.90 30.08 -8.98
C ARG A 130 3.40 31.51 -8.81
N PHE A 131 3.38 32.04 -7.59
CA PHE A 131 3.88 33.38 -7.33
C PHE A 131 5.38 33.52 -7.71
N LEU A 132 6.22 32.58 -7.31
CA LEU A 132 7.67 32.66 -7.52
C LEU A 132 8.10 32.45 -8.99
N LEU A 133 7.43 31.57 -9.74
CA LEU A 133 7.86 31.19 -11.09
C LEU A 133 7.00 31.80 -12.20
N ILE A 134 5.72 32.07 -11.93
CA ILE A 134 4.77 32.59 -12.93
C ILE A 134 4.65 34.11 -12.78
N ASP A 135 4.36 34.59 -11.57
CA ASP A 135 4.13 36.03 -11.35
C ASP A 135 5.45 36.82 -11.33
N LEU A 136 6.49 36.28 -10.68
CA LEU A 136 7.83 36.89 -10.67
C LEU A 136 8.71 36.45 -11.84
N GLY A 137 8.33 35.38 -12.54
CA GLY A 137 8.88 34.99 -13.84
C GLY A 137 10.39 34.71 -13.89
N TRP A 138 10.98 35.04 -15.05
CA TRP A 138 12.40 34.83 -15.37
C TRP A 138 13.43 35.49 -14.44
N PRO A 139 13.20 36.70 -13.87
CA PRO A 139 14.10 37.30 -12.89
C PRO A 139 14.43 36.34 -11.73
N MET A 140 13.41 35.70 -11.14
CA MET A 140 13.58 34.80 -10.00
C MET A 140 14.45 33.58 -10.34
N ILE A 141 14.25 33.01 -11.53
CA ILE A 141 15.04 31.87 -12.03
C ILE A 141 16.49 32.31 -12.25
N ILE A 142 16.69 33.36 -13.04
CA ILE A 142 18.02 33.83 -13.44
C ILE A 142 18.85 34.22 -12.21
N GLY A 143 18.27 34.96 -11.27
CA GLY A 143 18.95 35.33 -10.04
C GLY A 143 19.26 34.13 -9.14
N GLY A 144 18.40 33.10 -9.10
CA GLY A 144 18.70 31.85 -8.43
C GLY A 144 19.93 31.13 -9.02
N PHE A 145 20.04 31.05 -10.34
CA PHE A 145 21.18 30.42 -11.02
C PHE A 145 22.52 31.13 -10.73
N VAL A 146 22.52 32.45 -10.54
CA VAL A 146 23.71 33.23 -10.16
C VAL A 146 24.31 32.71 -8.85
N TYR A 147 23.50 32.19 -7.93
CA TYR A 147 23.97 31.63 -6.66
C TYR A 147 24.10 30.11 -6.69
N ALA A 148 23.18 29.42 -7.37
CA ALA A 148 23.17 27.96 -7.46
C ALA A 148 24.43 27.42 -8.16
N VAL A 149 24.87 28.03 -9.26
CA VAL A 149 26.03 27.55 -10.03
C VAL A 149 27.34 27.68 -9.23
N PRO A 150 27.73 28.85 -8.68
CA PRO A 150 28.88 28.93 -7.79
C PRO A 150 28.73 28.05 -6.54
N GLY A 151 27.52 27.99 -5.97
CA GLY A 151 27.18 27.15 -4.82
C GLY A 151 27.49 25.68 -5.07
N PHE A 152 27.18 25.16 -6.26
CA PHE A 152 27.51 23.80 -6.68
C PHE A 152 29.02 23.53 -6.60
N PHE A 153 29.83 24.38 -7.23
CA PHE A 153 31.29 24.18 -7.28
C PHE A 153 31.92 24.35 -5.90
N ILE A 154 31.59 25.42 -5.17
CA ILE A 154 32.14 25.70 -3.84
C ILE A 154 31.82 24.55 -2.88
N SER A 155 30.56 24.12 -2.84
CA SER A 155 30.13 23.06 -1.94
C SER A 155 30.73 21.69 -2.29
N TYR A 156 30.94 21.40 -3.58
CA TYR A 156 31.64 20.19 -4.01
C TYR A 156 33.07 20.13 -3.46
N PHE A 157 33.86 21.19 -3.68
CA PHE A 157 35.27 21.22 -3.24
C PHE A 157 35.40 21.27 -1.72
N LEU A 158 34.53 22.03 -1.05
CA LEU A 158 34.50 22.11 0.41
C LEU A 158 34.15 20.74 1.03
N ALA A 159 33.08 20.09 0.56
CA ALA A 159 32.69 18.77 1.04
C ALA A 159 33.78 17.73 0.78
N LYS A 160 34.43 17.78 -0.40
CA LYS A 160 35.56 16.91 -0.74
C LYS A 160 36.73 17.09 0.22
N SER A 161 37.09 18.34 0.53
CA SER A 161 38.16 18.67 1.48
C SER A 161 37.86 18.15 2.88
N ILE A 162 36.67 18.46 3.41
CA ILE A 162 36.23 18.08 4.77
C ILE A 162 36.15 16.55 4.90
N ALA A 163 35.48 15.86 3.98
CA ALA A 163 35.31 14.41 4.04
C ALA A 163 36.66 13.68 3.91
N THR A 164 37.58 14.20 3.09
CA THR A 164 38.94 13.64 2.96
C THR A 164 39.74 13.83 4.24
N ALA A 165 39.72 15.04 4.82
CA ALA A 165 40.43 15.34 6.06
C ALA A 165 39.93 14.46 7.22
N HIS A 166 38.60 14.32 7.36
CA HIS A 166 38.00 13.49 8.39
C HIS A 166 38.37 12.01 8.25
N ARG A 167 38.26 11.44 7.04
CA ARG A 167 38.63 10.04 6.81
C ARG A 167 40.12 9.78 7.00
N LYS A 168 40.99 10.73 6.63
CA LYS A 168 42.43 10.66 6.95
C LYS A 168 42.68 10.68 8.46
N SER A 169 41.92 11.48 9.22
CA SER A 169 41.99 11.49 10.68
C SER A 169 41.54 10.14 11.28
N MET A 170 40.46 9.55 10.77
CA MET A 170 39.99 8.23 11.20
C MET A 170 40.98 7.12 10.90
N ALA A 171 41.63 7.14 9.74
CA ALA A 171 42.70 6.20 9.39
C ALA A 171 43.89 6.31 10.36
N ARG A 172 44.30 7.54 10.72
CA ARG A 172 45.36 7.76 11.73
C ARG A 172 44.97 7.21 13.11
N ILE A 173 43.74 7.43 13.56
CA ILE A 173 43.25 6.91 14.84
C ILE A 173 43.21 5.36 14.84
N ALA A 174 42.90 4.75 13.70
CA ALA A 174 42.93 3.31 13.51
C ALA A 174 44.37 2.74 13.37
N GLY A 175 45.40 3.60 13.32
CA GLY A 175 46.80 3.16 13.16
C GLY A 175 47.15 2.65 11.76
N MET A 176 46.39 3.03 10.72
CA MET A 176 46.53 2.49 9.36
C MET A 176 46.74 3.58 8.31
N SER A 177 47.33 3.23 7.15
CA SER A 177 47.38 4.11 5.98
C SER A 177 45.97 4.41 5.46
N TYR A 178 45.77 5.58 4.85
CA TYR A 178 44.48 5.96 4.27
C TYR A 178 44.04 5.00 3.15
N GLU A 179 45.00 4.52 2.36
CA GLU A 179 44.75 3.53 1.31
C GLU A 179 44.31 2.21 1.93
N ASP A 180 45.06 1.68 2.89
CA ASP A 180 44.75 0.45 3.61
C ASP A 180 43.38 0.51 4.29
N TRP A 181 43.06 1.60 4.98
CA TRP A 181 41.76 1.83 5.63
C TRP A 181 40.60 1.83 4.63
N GLN A 182 40.82 2.39 3.43
CA GLN A 182 39.83 2.38 2.35
C GLN A 182 39.69 0.97 1.73
N THR A 183 40.79 0.23 1.57
CA THR A 183 40.76 -1.14 1.07
C THR A 183 40.15 -2.11 2.06
N GLU A 184 40.40 -2.00 3.36
CA GLU A 184 39.79 -2.88 4.37
C GLU A 184 38.27 -2.72 4.41
N GLY A 185 37.77 -1.48 4.32
CA GLY A 185 36.33 -1.20 4.18
C GLY A 185 35.73 -1.81 2.90
N LYS A 186 36.47 -1.78 1.78
CA LYS A 186 36.10 -2.45 0.53
C LYS A 186 36.25 -3.96 0.58
N LEU A 187 37.20 -4.51 1.34
CA LEU A 187 37.48 -5.94 1.47
C LEU A 187 36.40 -6.61 2.33
N LYS A 188 36.03 -5.99 3.47
CA LYS A 188 34.86 -6.40 4.27
C LYS A 188 33.58 -6.41 3.43
N MET A 189 33.42 -5.43 2.53
CA MET A 189 32.31 -5.39 1.57
C MET A 189 32.42 -6.47 0.47
N ARG A 190 33.62 -6.71 -0.10
CA ARG A 190 33.86 -7.76 -1.10
C ARG A 190 33.75 -9.17 -0.51
N LEU A 191 34.06 -9.39 0.76
CA LEU A 191 33.83 -10.64 1.46
C LEU A 191 32.32 -10.87 1.67
N ASN A 192 31.57 -9.82 2.02
CA ASN A 192 30.11 -9.88 2.06
C ASN A 192 29.47 -10.10 0.67
N ILE A 193 30.06 -9.55 -0.40
CA ILE A 193 29.61 -9.77 -1.78
C ILE A 193 30.06 -11.13 -2.31
N LYS A 194 31.26 -11.64 -1.98
CA LYS A 194 31.71 -12.99 -2.33
C LYS A 194 30.86 -14.07 -1.66
N ARG A 195 30.37 -13.81 -0.45
CA ARG A 195 29.37 -14.65 0.23
C ARG A 195 28.01 -14.63 -0.49
N CYS A 196 27.73 -13.57 -1.26
CA CYS A 196 26.54 -13.42 -2.10
C CYS A 196 26.75 -14.00 -3.53
N MET A 197 27.98 -14.01 -4.03
CA MET A 197 28.37 -14.57 -5.33
C MET A 197 28.65 -16.08 -5.31
N SER A 198 28.49 -16.75 -4.16
CA SER A 198 28.52 -18.21 -4.11
C SER A 198 27.52 -18.81 -5.12
N GLN A 199 26.43 -18.09 -5.47
CA GLN A 199 25.46 -18.41 -6.53
C GLN A 199 26.06 -18.77 -7.90
N THR A 200 27.23 -18.26 -8.27
CA THR A 200 27.81 -18.58 -9.60
C THR A 200 28.39 -20.00 -9.66
N SER A 201 28.87 -20.54 -8.54
CA SER A 201 29.25 -21.96 -8.41
C SER A 201 28.05 -22.91 -8.42
N TYR A 202 26.83 -22.43 -8.11
CA TYR A 202 25.61 -23.26 -8.13
C TYR A 202 25.08 -23.51 -9.55
N SER A 203 25.31 -22.58 -10.49
CA SER A 203 24.92 -22.77 -11.91
C SER A 203 25.68 -23.91 -12.61
N VAL A 204 26.84 -24.31 -12.08
CA VAL A 204 27.65 -25.40 -12.65
C VAL A 204 27.10 -26.78 -12.25
N ILE A 205 26.35 -26.89 -11.15
CA ILE A 205 25.82 -28.16 -10.64
C ILE A 205 24.50 -28.55 -11.31
N GLU A 206 23.66 -27.58 -11.72
CA GLU A 206 22.40 -27.83 -12.42
C GLU A 206 22.57 -28.54 -13.78
N SER A 207 23.72 -28.38 -14.44
CA SER A 207 24.01 -29.00 -15.74
C SER A 207 24.55 -30.45 -15.67
N ALA A 208 24.65 -31.04 -14.47
CA ALA A 208 25.44 -32.25 -14.25
C ALA A 208 24.65 -33.57 -14.19
N PHE A 209 23.32 -33.56 -14.28
CA PHE A 209 22.50 -34.76 -14.22
C PHE A 209 21.94 -35.11 -15.60
N PRO A 210 22.35 -36.26 -16.17
CA PRO A 210 21.73 -36.81 -17.37
C PRO A 210 20.22 -37.01 -17.18
N GLU A 211 19.41 -36.58 -18.15
CA GLU A 211 17.94 -36.57 -18.06
C GLU A 211 17.33 -37.99 -18.01
N ASP A 212 18.06 -38.98 -18.52
CA ASP A 212 17.76 -40.40 -18.45
C ASP A 212 17.75 -40.93 -17.01
N ILE A 213 18.63 -40.42 -16.14
CA ILE A 213 18.65 -40.81 -14.71
C ILE A 213 17.43 -40.26 -13.98
N ILE A 214 16.99 -39.04 -14.34
CA ILE A 214 15.87 -38.36 -13.68
C ILE A 214 14.53 -38.97 -14.11
N THR A 215 14.41 -39.32 -15.39
CA THR A 215 13.21 -39.97 -15.94
C THR A 215 13.10 -41.43 -15.51
N SER A 216 14.22 -42.14 -15.31
CA SER A 216 14.22 -43.53 -14.82
C SER A 216 14.00 -43.67 -13.30
N GLY A 217 14.22 -42.60 -12.54
CA GLY A 217 14.17 -42.66 -11.07
C GLY A 217 15.38 -43.35 -10.43
N ASP A 218 16.51 -43.50 -11.15
CA ASP A 218 17.72 -44.16 -10.65
C ASP A 218 18.49 -43.26 -9.65
N TYR A 219 18.02 -43.28 -8.41
CA TYR A 219 18.58 -42.51 -7.31
C TYR A 219 20.05 -42.88 -6.99
N GLU A 220 20.42 -44.16 -7.05
CA GLU A 220 21.78 -44.60 -6.68
C GLU A 220 22.84 -44.05 -7.63
N SER A 221 22.55 -44.02 -8.93
CA SER A 221 23.43 -43.41 -9.92
C SER A 221 23.57 -41.89 -9.70
N ALA A 222 22.48 -41.21 -9.35
CA ALA A 222 22.48 -39.77 -9.06
C ALA A 222 23.25 -39.42 -7.78
N GLU A 223 23.10 -40.22 -6.72
CA GLU A 223 23.84 -40.07 -5.46
C GLU A 223 25.35 -40.29 -5.67
N ASN A 224 25.73 -41.32 -6.43
CA ASN A 224 27.13 -41.59 -6.75
C ASN A 224 27.80 -40.45 -7.53
N LEU A 225 27.07 -39.80 -8.44
CA LEU A 225 27.57 -38.63 -9.18
C LEU A 225 27.84 -37.43 -8.28
N LEU A 226 26.99 -37.21 -7.28
CA LEU A 226 27.13 -36.13 -6.29
C LEU A 226 28.29 -36.40 -5.33
N ASN A 227 28.41 -37.63 -4.81
CA ASN A 227 29.45 -38.01 -3.85
C ASN A 227 30.86 -38.06 -4.45
N LYS A 228 30.98 -38.23 -5.77
CA LYS A 228 32.28 -38.29 -6.46
C LYS A 228 32.93 -36.91 -6.63
N LYS A 229 32.16 -35.83 -6.54
CA LYS A 229 32.65 -34.46 -6.55
C LYS A 229 32.87 -34.06 -5.09
N SER A 230 34.08 -33.64 -4.74
CA SER A 230 34.47 -33.22 -3.38
C SER A 230 33.76 -31.92 -2.96
N ILE A 231 32.44 -31.95 -2.80
CA ILE A 231 31.56 -30.80 -2.58
C ILE A 231 31.32 -30.60 -1.07
N PRO A 232 31.32 -29.36 -0.56
CA PRO A 232 30.95 -29.07 0.83
C PRO A 232 29.54 -29.58 1.19
N SER A 233 29.35 -30.08 2.42
CA SER A 233 28.10 -30.71 2.88
C SER A 233 26.86 -29.82 2.76
N GLU A 234 26.99 -28.51 2.95
CA GLU A 234 25.88 -27.54 2.78
C GLU A 234 25.39 -27.46 1.32
N ILE A 235 26.33 -27.45 0.36
CA ILE A 235 26.01 -27.41 -1.07
C ILE A 235 25.48 -28.78 -1.52
N LEU A 236 25.98 -29.85 -0.92
CA LEU A 236 25.53 -31.21 -1.16
C LEU A 236 24.08 -31.41 -0.71
N ALA A 237 23.71 -30.91 0.48
CA ALA A 237 22.33 -30.93 0.98
C ALA A 237 21.37 -30.23 0.01
N GLU A 238 21.68 -28.99 -0.39
CA GLU A 238 20.84 -28.26 -1.34
C GLU A 238 20.77 -28.96 -2.72
N SER A 239 21.84 -29.62 -3.14
CA SER A 239 21.87 -30.38 -4.40
C SER A 239 20.93 -31.60 -4.35
N PHE A 240 20.90 -32.33 -3.24
CA PHE A 240 19.95 -33.42 -3.02
C PHE A 240 18.50 -32.93 -2.92
N TYR A 241 18.26 -31.76 -2.32
CA TYR A 241 16.92 -31.16 -2.28
C TYR A 241 16.37 -30.85 -3.68
N ARG A 242 17.19 -30.21 -4.52
CA ARG A 242 16.82 -29.90 -5.91
C ARG A 242 16.66 -31.16 -6.76
N LEU A 243 17.50 -32.17 -6.55
CA LEU A 243 17.38 -33.47 -7.20
C LEU A 243 16.02 -34.13 -6.86
N GLY A 244 15.60 -34.06 -5.59
CA GLY A 244 14.28 -34.55 -5.16
C GLY A 244 13.14 -33.85 -5.89
N ASN A 245 13.21 -32.53 -6.06
CA ASN A 245 12.21 -31.77 -6.81
C ASN A 245 12.12 -32.20 -8.29
N ARG A 246 13.25 -32.56 -8.90
CA ARG A 246 13.29 -33.03 -10.30
C ARG A 246 12.74 -34.45 -10.47
N PHE A 247 13.03 -35.34 -9.52
CA PHE A 247 12.41 -36.66 -9.48
C PHE A 247 10.89 -36.54 -9.28
N TYR A 248 10.45 -35.64 -8.40
CA TYR A 248 9.04 -35.39 -8.15
C TYR A 248 8.32 -34.84 -9.39
N SER A 249 8.91 -33.86 -10.09
CA SER A 249 8.35 -33.33 -11.33
C SER A 249 8.31 -34.34 -12.47
N SER A 250 9.11 -35.41 -12.39
CA SER A 250 9.12 -36.53 -13.34
C SER A 250 8.29 -37.72 -12.86
N GLU A 251 7.42 -37.52 -11.85
CA GLU A 251 6.56 -38.52 -11.22
C GLU A 251 7.26 -39.69 -10.51
N GLN A 252 8.58 -39.60 -10.30
CA GLN A 252 9.39 -40.60 -9.60
C GLN A 252 9.40 -40.36 -8.08
N LYS A 253 8.25 -40.62 -7.44
CA LYS A 253 7.99 -40.28 -6.03
C LYS A 253 8.97 -40.92 -5.04
N GLN A 254 9.36 -42.18 -5.26
CA GLN A 254 10.25 -42.90 -4.35
C GLN A 254 11.69 -42.36 -4.40
N ALA A 255 12.18 -42.01 -5.60
CA ALA A 255 13.50 -41.38 -5.76
C ALA A 255 13.52 -39.94 -5.21
N ALA A 256 12.40 -39.22 -5.33
CA ALA A 256 12.25 -37.89 -4.75
C ALA A 256 12.35 -37.91 -3.22
N GLU A 257 11.67 -38.86 -2.60
CA GLU A 257 11.68 -39.04 -1.14
C GLU A 257 13.08 -39.36 -0.60
N LEU A 258 13.79 -40.30 -1.25
CA LEU A 258 15.17 -40.65 -0.89
C LEU A 258 16.12 -39.45 -0.99
N ALA A 259 15.98 -38.64 -2.05
CA ALA A 259 16.79 -37.44 -2.23
C ALA A 259 16.51 -36.35 -1.18
N TRP A 260 15.24 -36.14 -0.81
CA TRP A 260 14.89 -35.20 0.25
C TRP A 260 15.32 -35.68 1.65
N GLN A 261 15.24 -36.98 1.92
CA GLN A 261 15.76 -37.56 3.16
C GLN A 261 17.28 -37.35 3.28
N LYS A 262 18.03 -37.61 2.20
CA LYS A 262 19.48 -37.38 2.18
C LYS A 262 19.85 -35.92 2.36
N SER A 263 19.10 -35.00 1.75
CA SER A 263 19.25 -33.57 1.97
C SER A 263 19.09 -33.22 3.45
N ARG A 264 18.06 -33.76 4.10
CA ARG A 264 17.77 -33.48 5.51
C ARG A 264 18.89 -33.98 6.42
N GLU A 265 19.36 -35.21 6.24
CA GLU A 265 20.47 -35.77 7.01
C GLU A 265 21.74 -34.92 6.93
N LEU A 266 22.08 -34.45 5.73
CA LEU A 266 23.24 -33.58 5.51
C LEU A 266 23.07 -32.20 6.17
N THR A 267 21.83 -31.72 6.30
CA THR A 267 21.52 -30.42 6.93
C THR A 267 21.59 -30.52 8.45
N ASP A 268 21.13 -31.62 9.05
CA ASP A 268 21.22 -31.86 10.50
C ASP A 268 22.68 -31.93 10.98
N ILE A 269 23.60 -32.50 10.18
CA ILE A 269 25.05 -32.51 10.46
C ILE A 269 25.65 -31.08 10.44
N THR A 270 25.17 -30.21 9.55
CA THR A 270 25.64 -28.81 9.49
C THR A 270 25.08 -27.95 10.63
N ALA A 271 23.89 -28.27 11.15
CA ALA A 271 23.28 -27.58 12.27
C ALA A 271 24.08 -27.75 13.58
N GLU A 272 24.76 -28.89 13.75
CA GLU A 272 25.66 -29.15 14.89
C GLU A 272 26.93 -28.25 14.84
N PHE A 273 27.47 -28.00 13.64
CA PHE A 273 28.62 -27.11 13.42
C PHE A 273 28.26 -25.61 13.43
N ALA A 274 27.00 -25.25 13.19
CA ALA A 274 26.53 -23.87 13.04
C ALA A 274 26.26 -23.13 14.38
N SER A 275 26.55 -23.75 15.53
CA SER A 275 26.36 -23.15 16.87
C SER A 275 27.29 -21.97 17.21
N ILE A 276 28.07 -21.45 16.24
CA ILE A 276 28.83 -20.19 16.36
C ILE A 276 28.10 -19.08 15.59
N THR A 277 27.51 -18.16 16.36
CA THR A 277 26.56 -17.12 15.95
C THR A 277 27.12 -16.02 15.02
N VAL A 278 26.34 -15.64 13.99
CA VAL A 278 26.39 -14.31 13.33
C VAL A 278 24.97 -13.93 12.85
N PRO A 279 24.50 -12.67 13.03
CA PRO A 279 23.11 -12.29 12.79
C PRO A 279 22.80 -12.01 11.30
N VAL A 280 21.60 -12.43 10.87
CA VAL A 280 21.02 -12.22 9.54
C VAL A 280 20.46 -10.78 9.41
N SER A 281 20.79 -10.06 8.32
CA SER A 281 20.37 -8.66 8.12
C SER A 281 19.27 -8.51 7.06
N ARG A 282 18.19 -7.80 7.46
CA ARG A 282 17.11 -7.19 6.66
C ARG A 282 17.63 -6.43 5.42
N ASN A 283 17.16 -6.73 4.20
CA ASN A 283 17.19 -5.72 3.11
C ASN A 283 16.25 -5.92 1.90
N GLN A 284 15.23 -6.79 1.93
CA GLN A 284 14.30 -6.93 0.80
C GLN A 284 13.35 -5.73 0.59
N LYS A 285 12.88 -5.08 1.66
CA LYS A 285 11.97 -3.90 1.58
C LYS A 285 12.55 -2.72 0.81
N LYS A 286 13.88 -2.58 0.78
CA LYS A 286 14.57 -1.47 0.12
C LYS A 286 14.49 -1.54 -1.41
N TYR A 287 14.50 -2.74 -1.98
CA TYR A 287 14.47 -2.94 -3.43
C TYR A 287 13.06 -2.79 -4.01
N TYR A 288 12.03 -3.17 -3.24
CA TYR A 288 10.63 -2.96 -3.61
C TYR A 288 10.26 -1.47 -3.72
N LEU A 289 10.60 -0.65 -2.72
CA LEU A 289 10.35 0.79 -2.75
C LEU A 289 11.11 1.51 -3.88
N GLN A 290 12.31 1.04 -4.22
CA GLN A 290 13.10 1.59 -5.34
C GLN A 290 12.47 1.31 -6.70
N THR A 291 11.81 0.16 -6.85
CA THR A 291 11.18 -0.25 -8.11
C THR A 291 9.90 0.56 -8.36
N ILE A 292 9.05 0.71 -7.33
CA ILE A 292 7.83 1.51 -7.40
C ILE A 292 8.14 2.98 -7.72
N GLY A 293 9.13 3.58 -7.05
CA GLY A 293 9.55 4.95 -7.32
C GLY A 293 10.10 5.16 -8.74
N SER A 294 10.71 4.14 -9.34
CA SER A 294 11.25 4.22 -10.70
C SER A 294 10.14 4.15 -11.77
N VAL A 295 9.07 3.39 -11.53
CA VAL A 295 7.92 3.28 -12.45
C VAL A 295 7.10 4.57 -12.49
N ILE A 296 6.83 5.19 -11.33
CA ILE A 296 6.10 6.46 -11.24
C ILE A 296 6.86 7.58 -11.98
N LEU A 297 8.18 7.62 -11.80
CA LEU A 297 9.04 8.59 -12.47
C LEU A 297 9.00 8.43 -14.01
N LEU A 298 9.01 7.19 -14.50
CA LEU A 298 8.92 6.91 -15.93
C LEU A 298 7.63 7.47 -16.53
N ILE A 299 6.49 7.28 -15.85
CA ILE A 299 5.17 7.76 -16.28
C ILE A 299 5.14 9.29 -16.35
N VAL A 300 5.68 9.97 -15.34
CA VAL A 300 5.75 11.44 -15.30
C VAL A 300 6.65 11.99 -16.41
N CYS A 301 7.80 11.36 -16.66
CA CYS A 301 8.69 11.76 -17.75
C CYS A 301 8.03 11.55 -19.13
N LEU A 302 7.29 10.46 -19.32
CA LEU A 302 6.55 10.19 -20.56
C LEU A 302 5.43 11.22 -20.78
N TYR A 303 4.74 11.61 -19.71
CA TYR A 303 3.71 12.65 -19.75
C TYR A 303 4.28 14.01 -20.14
N VAL A 304 5.40 14.43 -19.54
CA VAL A 304 6.09 15.68 -19.86
C VAL A 304 6.63 15.67 -21.28
N PHE A 305 7.21 14.55 -21.72
CA PHE A 305 7.75 14.39 -23.09
C PHE A 305 6.68 14.49 -24.17
N VAL A 306 5.51 13.87 -23.96
CA VAL A 306 4.38 13.94 -24.92
C VAL A 306 3.79 15.35 -25.01
N PHE A 307 3.66 16.07 -23.90
CA PHE A 307 3.08 17.42 -23.88
C PHE A 307 4.01 18.53 -24.34
N THR A 308 5.33 18.29 -24.32
CA THR A 308 6.33 19.26 -24.78
C THR A 308 6.59 19.21 -26.28
N LEU A 309 6.36 18.07 -26.93
CA LEU A 309 6.65 17.88 -28.36
C LEU A 309 5.44 18.07 -29.28
N PHE A 310 4.21 18.03 -28.76
CA PHE A 310 2.99 18.18 -29.56
C PHE A 310 2.11 19.32 -29.01
N PRO A 311 2.27 20.58 -29.49
CA PRO A 311 1.38 21.68 -29.13
C PRO A 311 0.00 21.43 -29.74
N ARG A 312 -1.00 21.18 -28.89
CA ARG A 312 -2.42 21.18 -29.25
C ARG A 312 -3.17 22.09 -28.28
N GLU A 313 -4.23 22.76 -28.73
CA GLU A 313 -5.18 23.41 -27.82
C GLU A 313 -5.69 22.38 -26.80
N PRO A 314 -6.03 22.79 -25.56
CA PRO A 314 -6.57 21.90 -24.55
C PRO A 314 -7.98 21.46 -24.99
N GLU A 315 -8.06 20.57 -25.98
CA GLU A 315 -9.25 19.76 -26.16
C GLU A 315 -9.51 19.09 -24.80
N PRO A 316 -10.71 19.23 -24.23
CA PRO A 316 -11.06 18.56 -22.97
C PRO A 316 -10.67 17.10 -23.17
N PHE A 317 -9.68 16.64 -22.40
CA PHE A 317 -9.03 15.36 -22.63
C PHE A 317 -10.10 14.31 -22.95
N GLN A 318 -10.15 13.87 -24.21
CA GLN A 318 -10.93 12.71 -24.57
C GLN A 318 -10.16 11.49 -24.06
N PHE A 319 -10.15 11.33 -22.75
CA PHE A 319 -9.92 10.02 -22.20
C PHE A 319 -11.17 9.20 -22.55
N THR A 320 -11.02 8.29 -23.51
CA THR A 320 -11.64 6.97 -23.37
C THR A 320 -11.01 6.34 -22.13
N THR A 321 -11.45 6.76 -20.97
CA THR A 321 -11.22 6.01 -19.75
C THR A 321 -12.10 4.78 -19.81
N PHE A 322 -11.44 3.65 -19.67
CA PHE A 322 -12.02 2.42 -19.16
C PHE A 322 -12.61 2.75 -17.79
N ARG A 323 -13.92 3.01 -17.74
CA ARG A 323 -14.66 2.93 -16.48
C ARG A 323 -15.30 1.56 -16.43
N SER A 324 -14.83 0.73 -15.49
CA SER A 324 -15.71 -0.15 -14.74
C SER A 324 -16.83 0.73 -14.18
N THR A 325 -18.06 0.52 -14.65
CA THR A 325 -19.25 1.19 -14.09
C THR A 325 -19.67 0.48 -12.81
N SER A 326 -18.79 0.44 -11.83
CA SER A 326 -19.03 -0.24 -10.57
C SER A 326 -18.08 0.35 -9.56
N GLY A 327 -18.59 1.28 -8.75
CA GLY A 327 -17.81 1.83 -7.66
C GLY A 327 -17.47 0.71 -6.69
N GLU A 328 -16.22 0.24 -6.73
CA GLU A 328 -15.54 -0.38 -5.57
C GLU A 328 -14.07 -0.76 -5.84
N LEU A 329 -13.58 -0.78 -7.08
CA LEU A 329 -12.17 -1.12 -7.33
C LEU A 329 -11.49 -0.07 -8.23
N SER A 330 -10.41 0.51 -7.70
CA SER A 330 -9.47 1.37 -8.43
C SER A 330 -8.79 0.59 -9.56
N PHE A 331 -8.31 1.30 -10.59
CA PHE A 331 -7.40 0.76 -11.61
C PHE A 331 -6.27 -0.10 -11.00
N TRP A 332 -5.79 0.31 -9.82
CA TRP A 332 -4.75 -0.40 -9.08
C TRP A 332 -5.26 -1.68 -8.44
N ASP A 333 -6.49 -1.69 -7.93
CA ASP A 333 -7.07 -2.89 -7.35
C ASP A 333 -7.33 -3.94 -8.44
N GLU A 334 -7.71 -3.52 -9.65
CA GLU A 334 -7.90 -4.42 -10.81
C GLU A 334 -6.58 -4.99 -11.34
N TRP A 335 -5.50 -4.21 -11.29
CA TRP A 335 -4.14 -4.66 -11.61
C TRP A 335 -3.57 -5.62 -10.56
N TRP A 336 -3.73 -5.29 -9.28
CA TRP A 336 -3.33 -6.16 -8.15
C TRP A 336 -4.11 -7.47 -8.11
N ASN A 337 -5.38 -7.47 -8.56
CA ASN A 337 -6.24 -8.67 -8.53
C ASN A 337 -6.10 -9.60 -9.75
N THR A 338 -5.53 -9.18 -10.89
CA THR A 338 -5.54 -9.99 -12.14
C THR A 338 -4.19 -10.16 -12.83
N GLY A 339 -3.18 -9.38 -12.44
CA GLY A 339 -1.83 -9.42 -13.03
C GLY A 339 -1.72 -8.98 -14.50
N ARG A 340 -2.82 -8.54 -15.16
CA ARG A 340 -2.83 -8.07 -16.56
C ARG A 340 -3.91 -7.01 -16.81
N PRO A 341 -3.70 -5.98 -17.66
CA PRO A 341 -4.74 -5.02 -17.99
C PRO A 341 -5.72 -5.58 -19.05
N VAL A 342 -7.04 -5.51 -18.80
CA VAL A 342 -8.08 -5.84 -19.80
C VAL A 342 -9.01 -4.65 -20.03
N THR A 343 -9.25 -4.35 -21.31
CA THR A 343 -9.94 -3.14 -21.78
C THR A 343 -11.44 -3.38 -22.04
N ARG A 344 -12.37 -2.75 -21.29
CA ARG A 344 -13.80 -2.63 -21.67
C ARG A 344 -14.29 -1.18 -21.71
N SER A 345 -14.65 -0.69 -22.91
CA SER A 345 -14.96 0.72 -23.16
C SER A 345 -16.44 1.07 -22.98
N MET A 346 -16.73 2.16 -22.26
CA MET A 346 -17.91 3.00 -22.53
C MET A 346 -17.55 4.47 -22.31
N ARG A 347 -17.86 5.32 -23.31
CA ARG A 347 -17.43 6.73 -23.36
C ARG A 347 -18.37 7.63 -22.55
N GLN A 348 -17.86 8.28 -21.50
CA GLN A 348 -18.52 9.44 -20.89
C GLN A 348 -17.50 10.57 -20.65
N ARG A 349 -17.91 11.82 -20.91
CA ARG A 349 -17.05 13.01 -20.92
C ARG A 349 -16.97 13.62 -19.51
N PHE A 350 -15.75 13.90 -19.02
CA PHE A 350 -15.51 14.61 -17.76
C PHE A 350 -14.57 15.80 -17.96
N GLY A 351 -14.80 16.90 -17.24
CA GLY A 351 -13.91 18.07 -17.19
C GLY A 351 -13.03 18.14 -15.92
N PRO A 352 -12.02 19.04 -15.90
CA PRO A 352 -11.03 19.21 -14.82
C PRO A 352 -11.63 19.40 -13.41
N GLU A 353 -12.81 20.02 -13.34
CA GLU A 353 -13.58 20.31 -12.13
C GLU A 353 -14.05 19.08 -11.36
N HIS A 354 -14.04 17.89 -11.98
CA HIS A 354 -14.52 16.63 -11.37
C HIS A 354 -13.40 15.73 -10.82
N LEU A 355 -12.12 16.04 -11.11
CA LEU A 355 -10.97 15.22 -10.70
C LEU A 355 -10.62 15.38 -9.22
N TRP A 356 -10.74 16.61 -8.70
CA TRP A 356 -10.30 16.96 -7.35
C TRP A 356 -11.20 16.39 -6.24
N PRO A 357 -12.54 16.44 -6.33
CA PRO A 357 -13.42 15.80 -5.34
C PRO A 357 -13.23 14.28 -5.28
N MET A 358 -12.81 13.68 -6.40
CA MET A 358 -12.54 12.25 -6.51
C MET A 358 -11.25 11.87 -5.76
N LEU A 359 -10.19 12.67 -5.92
CA LEU A 359 -8.93 12.50 -5.19
C LEU A 359 -9.10 12.78 -3.69
N GLN A 360 -9.86 13.81 -3.34
CA GLN A 360 -10.14 14.21 -1.96
C GLN A 360 -10.85 13.09 -1.18
N ARG A 361 -11.90 12.48 -1.73
CA ARG A 361 -12.57 11.33 -1.10
C ARG A 361 -11.65 10.12 -0.92
N THR A 362 -10.75 9.90 -1.88
CA THR A 362 -9.78 8.80 -1.81
C THR A 362 -8.77 9.02 -0.68
N LEU A 363 -8.35 10.27 -0.47
CA LEU A 363 -7.44 10.66 0.61
C LEU A 363 -8.15 10.75 1.98
N GLU A 364 -9.41 11.17 2.02
CA GLU A 364 -10.26 11.16 3.22
C GLU A 364 -10.51 9.73 3.71
N ASN A 365 -10.71 8.76 2.81
CA ASN A 365 -10.85 7.35 3.19
C ASN A 365 -9.53 6.72 3.67
N LEU A 366 -8.39 7.18 3.15
CA LEU A 366 -7.06 6.69 3.58
C LEU A 366 -6.56 7.34 4.87
N PHE A 367 -7.08 8.50 5.26
CA PHE A 367 -6.49 9.32 6.33
C PHE A 367 -7.48 10.07 7.27
N GLY A 368 -8.81 9.99 7.10
CA GLY A 368 -9.78 10.73 7.92
C GLY A 368 -10.07 10.02 9.26
N THR A 369 -10.34 10.66 10.40
CA THR A 369 -10.62 12.05 10.79
C THR A 369 -9.88 12.38 12.10
N GLN A 370 -9.64 13.67 12.38
CA GLN A 370 -9.08 14.15 13.66
C GLN A 370 -10.04 13.89 14.83
N ASN A 371 -10.05 12.69 15.40
CA ASN A 371 -10.58 12.43 16.73
C ASN A 371 -9.56 11.64 17.54
N ASP A 372 -9.04 12.27 18.59
CA ASP A 372 -7.96 11.78 19.46
C ASP A 372 -8.28 10.48 20.22
N GLN A 373 -9.50 9.93 20.10
CA GLN A 373 -9.88 8.65 20.72
C GLN A 373 -9.51 7.42 19.87
N LEU A 374 -9.48 7.51 18.53
CA LEU A 374 -9.11 6.38 17.67
C LEU A 374 -7.60 6.07 17.74
N SER A 375 -6.81 7.09 18.11
CA SER A 375 -5.36 6.98 18.28
C SER A 375 -4.98 6.01 19.38
N GLU A 376 -5.71 5.90 20.49
CA GLU A 376 -5.31 4.99 21.57
C GLU A 376 -5.57 3.53 21.20
N ASP A 377 -6.75 3.16 20.66
CA ASP A 377 -7.02 1.76 20.25
C ASP A 377 -6.10 1.31 19.10
N ILE A 378 -5.86 2.16 18.10
CA ILE A 378 -4.94 1.82 17.00
C ILE A 378 -3.49 1.81 17.49
N ARG A 379 -3.09 2.76 18.34
CA ARG A 379 -1.72 2.78 18.91
C ARG A 379 -1.52 1.62 19.86
N GLU A 380 -2.55 1.16 20.57
CA GLU A 380 -2.55 0.02 21.48
C GLU A 380 -2.57 -1.31 20.71
N LYS A 381 -3.34 -1.43 19.63
CA LYS A 381 -3.26 -2.54 18.66
C LYS A 381 -1.89 -2.60 17.99
N LEU A 382 -1.35 -1.45 17.57
CA LEU A 382 -0.02 -1.35 16.97
C LEU A 382 1.07 -1.61 18.01
N LYS A 383 0.90 -1.18 19.27
CA LYS A 383 1.80 -1.49 20.39
C LYS A 383 1.77 -2.97 20.70
N ARG A 384 0.59 -3.57 20.77
CA ARG A 384 0.36 -4.99 21.02
C ARG A 384 0.95 -5.82 19.90
N TRP A 385 0.74 -5.43 18.64
CA TRP A 385 1.39 -6.03 17.48
C TRP A 385 2.91 -5.86 17.50
N LEU A 386 3.42 -4.68 17.86
CA LEU A 386 4.86 -4.42 18.01
C LEU A 386 5.46 -5.19 19.18
N GLU A 387 4.75 -5.36 20.29
CA GLU A 387 5.16 -6.17 21.44
C GLU A 387 5.13 -7.66 21.11
N LEU A 388 4.10 -8.15 20.42
CA LEU A 388 3.99 -9.51 19.89
C LEU A 388 5.11 -9.81 18.88
N SER A 389 5.42 -8.86 17.99
CA SER A 389 6.51 -9.00 17.02
C SER A 389 7.93 -8.84 17.59
N ARG A 390 8.07 -8.29 18.82
CA ARG A 390 9.36 -8.03 19.48
C ARG A 390 9.68 -9.00 20.60
N LYS A 391 8.70 -9.70 21.17
CA LYS A 391 8.96 -10.80 22.10
C LYS A 391 9.39 -12.02 21.29
N PRO A 392 10.61 -12.58 21.48
CA PRO A 392 10.91 -13.94 21.07
C PRO A 392 10.22 -14.89 22.06
N GLN A 393 8.89 -14.86 22.03
CA GLN A 393 8.03 -15.90 22.52
C GLN A 393 7.16 -16.23 21.33
N PHE A 394 7.73 -16.94 20.36
CA PHE A 394 6.96 -18.00 19.74
C PHE A 394 6.53 -18.87 20.93
N SER A 395 5.31 -18.69 21.42
CA SER A 395 4.70 -19.73 22.22
C SER A 395 4.74 -20.98 21.37
N LYS A 396 5.16 -22.09 21.97
CA LYS A 396 5.32 -23.38 21.30
C LYS A 396 4.08 -23.68 20.45
N GLY A 397 4.27 -23.92 19.14
CA GLY A 397 3.20 -24.36 18.24
C GLY A 397 3.49 -24.10 16.75
N PRO A 398 3.23 -25.06 15.83
CA PRO A 398 3.30 -24.86 14.38
C PRO A 398 2.22 -23.91 13.81
N VAL A 399 1.21 -23.59 14.61
CA VAL A 399 -0.09 -23.05 14.14
C VAL A 399 -0.03 -21.57 13.77
N ASP A 400 0.72 -20.76 14.52
CA ASP A 400 0.88 -19.33 14.24
C ASP A 400 1.50 -19.10 12.85
N TYR A 401 2.33 -20.05 12.39
CA TYR A 401 2.87 -20.03 11.03
C TYR A 401 1.78 -20.25 9.97
N TYR A 402 0.91 -21.25 10.16
CA TYR A 402 -0.16 -21.55 9.21
C TYR A 402 -1.22 -20.45 9.15
N ALA A 403 -1.64 -19.91 10.31
CA ALA A 403 -2.58 -18.79 10.34
C ALA A 403 -2.01 -17.54 9.65
N LEU A 404 -0.75 -17.18 9.94
CA LEU A 404 -0.10 -16.02 9.33
C LEU A 404 0.13 -16.21 7.82
N THR A 405 0.58 -17.40 7.41
CA THR A 405 0.85 -17.72 6.00
C THR A 405 -0.46 -17.79 5.22
N GLY A 406 -1.49 -18.43 5.77
CA GLY A 406 -2.84 -18.49 5.20
C GLY A 406 -3.43 -17.10 4.98
N ARG A 407 -3.32 -16.19 5.97
CA ARG A 407 -3.72 -14.78 5.80
C ARG A 407 -2.91 -14.08 4.72
N GLY A 408 -1.60 -14.30 4.67
CA GLY A 408 -0.74 -13.73 3.62
C GLY A 408 -1.14 -14.18 2.21
N LEU A 409 -1.47 -15.47 2.04
CA LEU A 409 -1.94 -16.04 0.78
C LEU A 409 -3.34 -15.52 0.41
N PHE A 410 -4.22 -15.39 1.40
CA PHE A 410 -5.54 -14.77 1.24
C PHE A 410 -5.44 -13.33 0.71
N GLU A 411 -4.58 -12.51 1.31
CA GLU A 411 -4.34 -11.12 0.84
C GLU A 411 -3.73 -11.08 -0.57
N ALA A 412 -2.97 -12.13 -0.95
CA ALA A 412 -2.45 -12.32 -2.29
C ALA A 412 -3.48 -12.89 -3.29
N ARG A 413 -4.72 -13.18 -2.85
CA ARG A 413 -5.80 -13.84 -3.63
C ARG A 413 -5.47 -15.26 -4.08
N GLU A 414 -4.47 -15.90 -3.47
CA GLU A 414 -4.14 -17.32 -3.69
C GLU A 414 -5.04 -18.18 -2.80
N PHE A 415 -6.34 -18.19 -3.11
CA PHE A 415 -7.35 -18.78 -2.22
C PHE A 415 -7.18 -20.28 -2.00
N GLU A 416 -6.77 -21.05 -3.02
CA GLU A 416 -6.57 -22.49 -2.86
C GLU A 416 -5.38 -22.80 -1.95
N ASP A 417 -4.28 -22.07 -2.10
CA ASP A 417 -3.10 -22.23 -1.25
C ASP A 417 -3.37 -21.74 0.18
N ALA A 418 -4.14 -20.66 0.33
CA ALA A 418 -4.59 -20.16 1.64
C ALA A 418 -5.45 -21.21 2.35
N LEU A 419 -6.43 -21.80 1.65
CA LEU A 419 -7.27 -22.87 2.19
C LEU A 419 -6.44 -24.10 2.55
N SER A 420 -5.52 -24.53 1.68
CA SER A 420 -4.63 -25.67 1.97
C SER A 420 -3.80 -25.41 3.23
N THR A 421 -3.18 -24.24 3.32
CA THR A 421 -2.31 -23.85 4.44
C THR A 421 -3.09 -23.77 5.76
N LEU A 422 -4.31 -23.21 5.74
CA LEU A 422 -5.14 -23.12 6.94
C LEU A 422 -5.65 -24.49 7.39
N ASN A 423 -6.00 -25.38 6.44
CA ASN A 423 -6.37 -26.76 6.75
C ASN A 423 -5.21 -27.54 7.35
N ASP A 424 -3.99 -27.37 6.83
CA ASP A 424 -2.79 -27.94 7.46
C ASP A 424 -2.63 -27.42 8.89
N GLY A 425 -2.88 -26.13 9.10
CA GLY A 425 -2.88 -25.49 10.42
C GLY A 425 -3.81 -26.16 11.43
N LEU A 426 -4.98 -26.66 11.00
CA LEU A 426 -5.95 -27.34 11.88
C LEU A 426 -5.36 -28.61 12.50
N HIS A 427 -4.48 -29.34 11.79
CA HIS A 427 -3.84 -30.55 12.31
C HIS A 427 -2.85 -30.29 13.44
N TYR A 428 -2.30 -29.08 13.50
CA TYR A 428 -1.31 -28.70 14.49
C TYR A 428 -1.88 -27.86 15.63
N ALA A 429 -3.16 -27.52 15.59
CA ALA A 429 -3.84 -26.71 16.59
C ALA A 429 -3.82 -27.41 17.96
N GLU A 430 -3.21 -26.77 18.96
CA GLU A 430 -3.09 -27.30 20.32
C GLU A 430 -4.11 -26.68 21.29
N SER A 431 -4.75 -25.56 20.92
CA SER A 431 -5.75 -24.87 21.73
C SER A 431 -7.05 -24.59 20.99
N THR A 432 -8.13 -24.43 21.76
CA THR A 432 -9.46 -24.09 21.23
C THR A 432 -9.47 -22.71 20.58
N GLU A 433 -8.70 -21.75 21.11
CA GLU A 433 -8.56 -20.41 20.51
C GLU A 433 -7.85 -20.45 19.16
N GLN A 434 -6.89 -21.36 18.99
CA GLN A 434 -6.22 -21.57 17.70
C GLN A 434 -7.16 -22.19 16.67
N LEU A 435 -7.97 -23.17 17.09
CA LEU A 435 -9.00 -23.78 16.24
C LEU A 435 -10.04 -22.75 15.82
N GLU A 436 -10.56 -21.97 16.77
CA GLU A 436 -11.46 -20.85 16.51
C GLU A 436 -10.88 -19.96 15.42
N GLN A 437 -9.67 -19.46 15.61
CA GLN A 437 -9.05 -18.51 14.69
C GLN A 437 -8.84 -19.07 13.27
N LEU A 438 -8.43 -20.33 13.15
CA LEU A 438 -8.24 -20.99 11.86
C LEU A 438 -9.56 -21.20 11.12
N TYR A 439 -10.63 -21.60 11.83
CA TYR A 439 -11.95 -21.73 11.24
C TYR A 439 -12.55 -20.38 10.83
N GLN A 440 -12.30 -19.31 11.60
CA GLN A 440 -12.64 -17.94 11.19
C GLN A 440 -11.93 -17.53 9.90
N ASP A 441 -10.63 -17.82 9.81
CA ASP A 441 -9.83 -17.51 8.62
C ASP A 441 -10.34 -18.33 7.42
N LEU A 442 -10.58 -19.63 7.58
CA LEU A 442 -11.15 -20.50 6.54
C LEU A 442 -12.49 -19.98 6.03
N GLY A 443 -13.40 -19.62 6.93
CA GLY A 443 -14.71 -19.07 6.57
C GLY A 443 -14.58 -17.79 5.74
N THR A 444 -13.64 -16.93 6.11
CA THR A 444 -13.33 -15.70 5.38
C THR A 444 -12.76 -15.99 3.99
N VAL A 445 -11.80 -16.92 3.88
CA VAL A 445 -11.22 -17.29 2.59
C VAL A 445 -12.28 -17.88 1.66
N TYR A 446 -13.14 -18.79 2.15
CA TYR A 446 -14.23 -19.36 1.36
C TYR A 446 -15.23 -18.30 0.88
N TYR A 447 -15.62 -17.36 1.75
CA TYR A 447 -16.51 -16.26 1.38
C TYR A 447 -15.95 -15.47 0.19
N TYR A 448 -14.70 -15.02 0.31
CA TYR A 448 -14.07 -14.19 -0.73
C TYR A 448 -13.71 -14.97 -1.99
N LYS A 449 -13.44 -16.27 -1.90
CA LYS A 449 -13.29 -17.16 -3.06
C LYS A 449 -14.59 -17.21 -3.87
N GLY A 450 -15.74 -17.25 -3.19
CA GLY A 450 -17.06 -17.25 -3.82
C GLY A 450 -17.57 -15.87 -4.25
N TYR A 451 -16.96 -14.80 -3.73
CA TYR A 451 -17.38 -13.42 -4.01
C TYR A 451 -16.83 -12.93 -5.35
N LYS A 452 -17.73 -12.43 -6.22
CA LYS A 452 -17.36 -11.83 -7.50
C LYS A 452 -18.11 -10.53 -7.76
N LEU A 453 -17.38 -9.42 -7.74
CA LEU A 453 -17.96 -8.12 -8.11
C LEU A 453 -18.24 -8.05 -9.62
N GLN A 454 -19.47 -7.66 -9.99
CA GLN A 454 -19.89 -7.49 -11.37
C GLN A 454 -19.60 -6.05 -11.88
N PRO A 455 -19.50 -5.83 -13.20
CA PRO A 455 -19.21 -4.51 -13.80
C PRO A 455 -20.24 -3.40 -13.55
N ASN A 456 -21.34 -3.70 -12.88
CA ASN A 456 -22.40 -2.78 -12.47
C ASN A 456 -22.35 -2.41 -10.98
N GLY A 457 -21.41 -2.97 -10.21
CA GLY A 457 -21.19 -2.66 -8.79
C GLY A 457 -21.96 -3.56 -7.85
N LEU A 458 -22.48 -4.66 -8.37
CA LEU A 458 -23.29 -5.62 -7.65
C LEU A 458 -22.52 -6.94 -7.56
N ALA A 459 -22.61 -7.62 -6.43
CA ALA A 459 -21.91 -8.88 -6.21
C ALA A 459 -22.62 -10.04 -6.92
N LYS A 460 -21.86 -11.08 -7.22
CA LYS A 460 -22.34 -12.43 -7.53
C LYS A 460 -21.62 -13.39 -6.61
N TYR A 461 -22.35 -14.36 -6.09
CA TYR A 461 -21.82 -15.35 -5.17
C TYR A 461 -21.82 -16.73 -5.80
N ASP A 462 -20.74 -17.48 -5.57
CA ASP A 462 -20.72 -18.93 -5.70
C ASP A 462 -21.31 -19.54 -4.42
N LEU A 463 -22.50 -20.14 -4.53
CA LEU A 463 -23.24 -20.65 -3.38
C LEU A 463 -22.55 -21.85 -2.70
N ASP A 464 -21.73 -22.61 -3.42
CA ASP A 464 -20.98 -23.72 -2.83
C ASP A 464 -19.86 -23.17 -1.92
N ALA A 465 -19.17 -22.12 -2.37
CA ALA A 465 -18.18 -21.43 -1.56
C ALA A 465 -18.81 -20.69 -0.35
N VAL A 466 -19.98 -20.08 -0.53
CA VAL A 466 -20.73 -19.48 0.59
C VAL A 466 -21.14 -20.55 1.62
N ARG A 467 -21.53 -21.75 1.18
CA ARG A 467 -21.85 -22.85 2.08
C ARG A 467 -20.63 -23.28 2.91
N ASN A 468 -19.49 -23.48 2.26
CA ASN A 468 -18.24 -23.80 2.98
C ASN A 468 -17.82 -22.70 3.96
N SER A 469 -18.12 -21.43 3.61
CA SER A 469 -17.88 -20.29 4.49
C SER A 469 -18.74 -20.36 5.76
N VAL A 470 -20.05 -20.60 5.60
CA VAL A 470 -21.00 -20.77 6.70
C VAL A 470 -20.58 -21.94 7.59
N GLU A 471 -20.29 -23.11 7.01
CA GLU A 471 -19.84 -24.29 7.75
C GLU A 471 -18.56 -24.00 8.56
N SER A 472 -17.60 -23.27 7.99
CA SER A 472 -16.38 -22.89 8.71
C SER A 472 -16.65 -21.91 9.84
N TYR A 473 -17.54 -20.94 9.66
CA TYR A 473 -17.92 -20.02 10.73
C TYR A 473 -18.72 -20.69 11.85
N GLU A 474 -19.62 -21.63 11.51
CA GLU A 474 -20.31 -22.48 12.50
C GLU A 474 -19.29 -23.29 13.33
N MET A 475 -18.28 -23.86 12.67
CA MET A 475 -17.20 -24.57 13.36
C MET A 475 -16.39 -23.66 14.29
N ALA A 476 -16.11 -22.41 13.89
CA ALA A 476 -15.44 -21.45 14.76
C ALA A 476 -16.26 -21.18 16.03
N LEU A 477 -17.59 -21.05 15.90
CA LEU A 477 -18.49 -20.79 17.01
C LEU A 477 -18.66 -21.97 17.99
N HIS A 478 -18.14 -23.16 17.67
CA HIS A 478 -18.01 -24.23 18.66
C HIS A 478 -16.93 -23.97 19.72
N PHE A 479 -16.01 -23.04 19.44
CA PHE A 479 -14.85 -22.75 20.29
C PHE A 479 -14.89 -21.38 20.95
N GLY A 480 -15.74 -20.46 20.48
CA GLY A 480 -15.88 -19.12 21.03
C GLY A 480 -17.14 -18.40 20.55
N GLU A 481 -17.45 -17.25 21.14
CA GLU A 481 -18.50 -16.35 20.66
C GLU A 481 -17.86 -15.07 20.12
N ASP A 482 -18.22 -14.71 18.88
CA ASP A 482 -17.76 -13.47 18.26
C ASP A 482 -18.95 -12.76 17.56
N PRO A 483 -19.31 -11.53 17.97
CA PRO A 483 -20.38 -10.78 17.33
C PRO A 483 -20.18 -10.60 15.82
N TYR A 484 -18.94 -10.50 15.35
CA TYR A 484 -18.64 -10.32 13.94
C TYR A 484 -18.91 -11.59 13.13
N LEU A 485 -18.60 -12.77 13.69
CA LEU A 485 -18.91 -14.05 13.07
C LEU A 485 -20.41 -14.28 12.95
N TYR A 486 -21.17 -13.99 14.00
CA TYR A 486 -22.64 -14.06 13.93
C TYR A 486 -23.19 -13.10 12.86
N GLY A 487 -22.61 -11.91 12.70
CA GLY A 487 -22.97 -10.98 11.63
C GLY A 487 -22.68 -11.55 10.23
N ASN A 488 -21.52 -12.18 10.06
CA ASN A 488 -21.10 -12.81 8.80
C ASN A 488 -21.94 -14.05 8.46
N LEU A 489 -22.28 -14.88 9.44
CA LEU A 489 -23.24 -15.97 9.30
C LEU A 489 -24.61 -15.45 8.89
N GLY A 490 -25.06 -14.34 9.49
CA GLY A 490 -26.29 -13.65 9.10
C GLY A 490 -26.32 -13.36 7.59
N TRP A 491 -25.22 -12.88 7.03
CA TRP A 491 -25.08 -12.66 5.59
C TRP A 491 -24.98 -13.96 4.79
N GLY A 492 -24.19 -14.93 5.26
CA GLY A 492 -24.04 -16.24 4.61
C GLY A 492 -25.38 -16.97 4.46
N TYR A 493 -26.17 -17.07 5.54
CA TYR A 493 -27.50 -17.66 5.50
C TYR A 493 -28.46 -16.88 4.59
N TYR A 494 -28.39 -15.55 4.56
CA TYR A 494 -29.18 -14.74 3.63
C TYR A 494 -28.90 -15.13 2.17
N LEU A 495 -27.62 -15.23 1.80
CA LEU A 495 -27.20 -15.63 0.46
C LEU A 495 -27.64 -17.06 0.10
N LEU A 496 -27.64 -17.97 1.08
CA LEU A 496 -28.14 -19.34 0.91
C LEU A 496 -29.68 -19.44 0.89
N GLY A 497 -30.38 -18.32 1.15
CA GLY A 497 -31.84 -18.28 1.19
C GLY A 497 -32.46 -18.72 2.51
N ASP A 498 -31.66 -19.04 3.53
CA ASP A 498 -32.13 -19.34 4.88
C ASP A 498 -32.32 -18.05 5.68
N TYR A 499 -33.42 -17.35 5.39
CA TYR A 499 -33.73 -16.07 6.03
C TYR A 499 -34.02 -16.20 7.53
N SER A 500 -34.43 -17.38 8.02
CA SER A 500 -34.71 -17.59 9.44
C SER A 500 -33.40 -17.62 10.23
N SER A 501 -32.42 -18.43 9.80
CA SER A 501 -31.10 -18.48 10.42
C SER A 501 -30.35 -17.15 10.26
N SER A 502 -30.52 -16.48 9.11
CA SER A 502 -29.98 -15.13 8.89
C SER A 502 -30.45 -14.12 9.94
N ILE A 503 -31.76 -14.12 10.24
CA ILE A 503 -32.36 -13.26 11.27
C ILE A 503 -31.83 -13.61 12.66
N GLU A 504 -31.78 -14.91 13.00
CA GLU A 504 -31.30 -15.37 14.30
C GLU A 504 -29.85 -14.97 14.55
N SER A 505 -28.94 -15.25 13.61
CA SER A 505 -27.53 -14.87 13.72
C SER A 505 -27.34 -13.36 13.77
N SER A 506 -28.10 -12.60 12.98
CA SER A 506 -28.03 -11.13 13.01
C SER A 506 -28.51 -10.55 14.34
N LEU A 507 -29.58 -11.11 14.94
CA LEU A 507 -30.05 -10.71 16.26
C LEU A 507 -29.03 -11.07 17.36
N HIS A 508 -28.40 -12.24 17.27
CA HIS A 508 -27.38 -12.65 18.22
C HIS A 508 -26.14 -11.75 18.14
N SER A 509 -25.68 -11.41 16.93
CA SER A 509 -24.63 -10.43 16.67
C SER A 509 -24.93 -9.08 17.35
N LEU A 510 -26.15 -8.56 17.17
CA LEU A 510 -26.58 -7.29 17.75
C LEU A 510 -26.81 -7.35 19.27
N ALA A 511 -27.12 -8.52 19.83
CA ALA A 511 -27.22 -8.72 21.26
C ALA A 511 -25.85 -8.64 21.95
N LEU A 512 -24.82 -9.20 21.31
CA LEU A 512 -23.43 -9.12 21.76
C LEU A 512 -22.84 -7.73 21.52
N LYS A 513 -23.11 -7.14 20.35
CA LYS A 513 -22.56 -5.85 19.94
C LYS A 513 -23.60 -4.97 19.19
N PRO A 514 -24.33 -4.10 19.90
CA PRO A 514 -25.42 -3.32 19.32
C PRO A 514 -25.02 -2.28 18.25
N ASP A 515 -23.76 -1.88 18.16
CA ASP A 515 -23.26 -0.87 17.20
C ASP A 515 -22.93 -1.43 15.81
N LEU A 516 -23.09 -2.74 15.57
CA LEU A 516 -22.81 -3.34 14.26
C LEU A 516 -23.89 -3.03 13.22
N ASN A 517 -23.70 -1.94 12.47
CA ASN A 517 -24.66 -1.47 11.46
C ASN A 517 -24.86 -2.48 10.32
N TYR A 518 -23.82 -3.18 9.87
CA TYR A 518 -23.96 -4.20 8.83
C TYR A 518 -24.83 -5.39 9.29
N ALA A 519 -24.71 -5.85 10.54
CA ALA A 519 -25.57 -6.91 11.07
C ALA A 519 -27.05 -6.48 11.16
N ARG A 520 -27.28 -5.20 11.47
CA ARG A 520 -28.62 -4.59 11.42
C ARG A 520 -29.18 -4.50 9.99
N MET A 521 -28.33 -4.29 8.99
CA MET A 521 -28.74 -4.34 7.58
C MET A 521 -29.07 -5.77 7.14
N ASN A 522 -28.27 -6.77 7.54
CA ASN A 522 -28.55 -8.19 7.32
C ASN A 522 -29.92 -8.58 7.87
N LEU A 523 -30.23 -8.16 9.11
CA LEU A 523 -31.56 -8.33 9.70
C LEU A 523 -32.64 -7.67 8.84
N GLY A 524 -32.45 -6.42 8.43
CA GLY A 524 -33.42 -5.68 7.63
C GLY A 524 -33.74 -6.32 6.29
N ILE A 525 -32.71 -6.76 5.55
CA ILE A 525 -32.89 -7.37 4.23
C ILE A 525 -33.46 -8.79 4.31
N ALA A 526 -33.11 -9.57 5.34
CA ALA A 526 -33.68 -10.89 5.59
C ALA A 526 -35.18 -10.80 5.97
N GLN A 527 -35.57 -9.85 6.82
CA GLN A 527 -36.97 -9.57 7.15
C GLN A 527 -37.76 -9.13 5.90
N LEU A 528 -37.17 -8.29 5.06
CA LEU A 528 -37.77 -7.88 3.78
C LEU A 528 -38.05 -9.10 2.90
N LYS A 529 -37.12 -10.06 2.83
CA LYS A 529 -37.29 -11.30 2.06
C LYS A 529 -38.37 -12.23 2.58
N LYS A 530 -38.64 -12.20 3.89
CA LYS A 530 -39.79 -12.89 4.49
C LYS A 530 -41.12 -12.18 4.27
N GLY A 531 -41.09 -10.92 3.82
CA GLY A 531 -42.28 -10.07 3.67
C GLY A 531 -42.66 -9.31 4.94
N ASP A 532 -41.80 -9.32 5.96
CA ASP A 532 -42.02 -8.67 7.25
C ASP A 532 -41.61 -7.19 7.19
N TYR A 533 -42.36 -6.38 6.44
CA TYR A 533 -41.96 -5.01 6.08
C TYR A 533 -41.82 -4.05 7.28
N GLU A 534 -42.62 -4.22 8.33
CA GLU A 534 -42.50 -3.43 9.57
C GLU A 534 -41.17 -3.69 10.28
N LEU A 535 -40.78 -4.96 10.40
CA LEU A 535 -39.51 -5.35 11.01
C LEU A 535 -38.33 -4.90 10.15
N ALA A 536 -38.42 -5.06 8.83
CA ALA A 536 -37.42 -4.55 7.90
C ALA A 536 -37.23 -3.04 8.02
N PHE A 537 -38.34 -2.27 8.05
CA PHE A 537 -38.30 -0.83 8.27
C PHE A 537 -37.67 -0.47 9.61
N SER A 538 -38.06 -1.16 10.69
CA SER A 538 -37.52 -0.91 12.03
C SER A 538 -36.00 -1.08 12.07
N ALA A 539 -35.48 -2.17 11.48
CA ALA A 539 -34.05 -2.45 11.40
C ALA A 539 -33.30 -1.31 10.68
N TYR A 540 -33.69 -0.97 9.44
CA TYR A 540 -33.03 0.10 8.69
C TYR A 540 -33.23 1.50 9.30
N ALA A 541 -34.39 1.79 9.89
CA ALA A 541 -34.65 3.07 10.54
C ALA A 541 -33.77 3.28 11.78
N SER A 542 -33.46 2.21 12.51
CA SER A 542 -32.61 2.28 13.71
C SER A 542 -31.15 2.60 13.40
N LEU A 543 -30.68 2.46 12.14
CA LEU A 543 -29.30 2.82 11.75
C LEU A 543 -28.90 4.21 12.23
N LYS A 544 -29.76 5.23 12.03
CA LYS A 544 -29.48 6.62 12.46
C LYS A 544 -29.15 6.76 13.95
N GLN A 545 -29.60 5.83 14.80
CA GLN A 545 -29.35 5.87 16.26
C GLN A 545 -27.94 5.37 16.63
N HIS A 546 -27.25 4.71 15.71
CA HIS A 546 -25.95 4.06 15.92
C HIS A 546 -24.82 4.72 15.11
N SER A 547 -24.99 6.00 14.76
CA SER A 547 -23.97 6.84 14.09
C SER A 547 -23.23 6.17 12.93
N PRO A 548 -23.94 5.61 11.93
CA PRO A 548 -23.33 4.91 10.81
C PRO A 548 -22.44 5.82 9.97
N GLU A 549 -21.34 5.25 9.50
CA GLU A 549 -20.48 5.86 8.50
C GLU A 549 -21.15 5.85 7.11
N LEU A 550 -20.66 6.68 6.19
CA LEU A 550 -21.29 6.83 4.87
C LEU A 550 -21.22 5.55 4.04
N ASP A 551 -20.11 4.83 4.13
CA ASP A 551 -19.86 3.55 3.47
C ASP A 551 -20.79 2.44 3.96
N GLU A 552 -21.10 2.41 5.27
CA GLU A 552 -22.06 1.46 5.84
C GLU A 552 -23.43 1.61 5.18
N TYR A 553 -23.92 2.84 4.99
CA TYR A 553 -25.17 3.08 4.27
C TYR A 553 -25.14 2.58 2.81
N GLU A 554 -24.02 2.80 2.13
CA GLU A 554 -23.89 2.39 0.73
C GLU A 554 -23.88 0.86 0.58
N GLY A 555 -23.34 0.12 1.56
CA GLY A 555 -23.44 -1.34 1.63
C GLY A 555 -24.89 -1.82 1.58
N GLY A 556 -25.73 -1.38 2.51
CA GLY A 556 -27.15 -1.77 2.53
C GLY A 556 -27.93 -1.32 1.30
N ILE A 557 -27.57 -0.18 0.70
CA ILE A 557 -28.17 0.28 -0.57
C ILE A 557 -27.75 -0.63 -1.73
N ARG A 558 -26.50 -1.09 -1.76
CA ARG A 558 -25.99 -2.05 -2.74
C ARG A 558 -26.75 -3.37 -2.62
N ASP A 559 -26.89 -3.92 -1.43
CA ASP A 559 -27.59 -5.19 -1.19
C ASP A 559 -29.07 -5.12 -1.63
N LEU A 560 -29.74 -3.98 -1.39
CA LEU A 560 -31.11 -3.75 -1.87
C LEU A 560 -31.19 -3.65 -3.40
N ARG A 561 -30.14 -3.16 -4.07
CA ARG A 561 -30.05 -3.15 -5.54
C ARG A 561 -29.75 -4.53 -6.11
N GLU A 562 -28.89 -5.31 -5.45
CA GLU A 562 -28.63 -6.72 -5.77
C GLU A 562 -29.95 -7.50 -5.73
N LEU A 563 -30.73 -7.29 -4.68
CA LEU A 563 -32.05 -7.90 -4.55
C LEU A 563 -33.00 -7.51 -5.69
N GLN A 564 -33.00 -6.25 -6.12
CA GLN A 564 -33.80 -5.81 -7.27
C GLN A 564 -33.31 -6.41 -8.59
N GLN A 565 -32.00 -6.61 -8.75
CA GLN A 565 -31.43 -7.21 -9.95
C GLN A 565 -31.77 -8.70 -10.02
N GLU A 566 -31.63 -9.41 -8.91
CA GLU A 566 -31.90 -10.85 -8.83
C GLU A 566 -33.40 -11.14 -8.99
N PHE A 567 -34.25 -10.28 -8.43
CA PHE A 567 -35.71 -10.44 -8.45
C PHE A 567 -36.43 -9.17 -8.96
N PRO A 568 -36.35 -8.87 -10.28
CA PRO A 568 -36.93 -7.65 -10.84
C PRO A 568 -38.44 -7.51 -10.57
N GLY A 569 -38.82 -6.44 -9.87
CA GLY A 569 -40.20 -6.10 -9.59
C GLY A 569 -40.88 -6.89 -8.45
N LEU A 570 -40.21 -7.91 -7.88
CA LEU A 570 -40.75 -8.74 -6.81
C LEU A 570 -40.67 -8.09 -5.43
N HIS A 571 -39.67 -7.21 -5.22
CA HIS A 571 -39.43 -6.55 -3.93
C HIS A 571 -39.56 -5.03 -4.03
N PRO A 572 -40.73 -4.46 -4.36
CA PRO A 572 -40.90 -3.02 -4.52
C PRO A 572 -40.59 -2.23 -3.24
N PHE A 573 -40.79 -2.84 -2.06
CA PHE A 573 -40.49 -2.22 -0.77
C PHE A 573 -39.01 -1.84 -0.58
N SER A 574 -38.10 -2.47 -1.32
CA SER A 574 -36.70 -2.05 -1.35
C SER A 574 -36.52 -0.58 -1.77
N ASN A 575 -37.35 -0.06 -2.69
CA ASN A 575 -37.33 1.37 -3.05
C ASN A 575 -37.78 2.27 -1.90
N PHE A 576 -38.69 1.82 -1.05
CA PHE A 576 -39.10 2.56 0.14
C PHE A 576 -37.93 2.68 1.13
N ILE A 577 -37.24 1.57 1.40
CA ILE A 577 -36.07 1.52 2.28
C ILE A 577 -34.89 2.30 1.71
N MET A 578 -34.57 2.17 0.41
CA MET A 578 -33.53 2.99 -0.21
C MET A 578 -33.82 4.49 -0.05
N GLY A 579 -35.09 4.91 -0.19
CA GLY A 579 -35.48 6.29 0.04
C GLY A 579 -35.25 6.76 1.48
N LEU A 580 -35.49 5.88 2.47
CA LEU A 580 -35.16 6.13 3.87
C LEU A 580 -33.66 6.29 4.09
N LEU A 581 -32.84 5.40 3.55
CA LEU A 581 -31.38 5.44 3.69
C LEU A 581 -30.79 6.70 3.01
N TYR A 582 -31.27 7.05 1.82
CA TYR A 582 -30.87 8.31 1.18
C TYR A 582 -31.27 9.53 2.01
N LEU A 583 -32.46 9.56 2.59
CA LEU A 583 -32.88 10.67 3.45
C LEU A 583 -31.99 10.78 4.70
N GLN A 584 -31.63 9.65 5.33
CA GLN A 584 -30.76 9.65 6.50
C GLN A 584 -29.36 10.19 6.18
N GLN A 585 -28.89 10.03 4.94
CA GLN A 585 -27.65 10.62 4.42
C GLN A 585 -27.80 12.09 3.95
N GLY A 586 -29.00 12.70 4.02
CA GLY A 586 -29.26 14.04 3.47
C GLY A 586 -29.36 14.09 1.94
N ARG A 587 -29.45 12.94 1.27
CA ARG A 587 -29.56 12.81 -0.20
C ARG A 587 -31.01 12.92 -0.66
N HIS A 588 -31.57 14.12 -0.49
CA HIS A 588 -32.99 14.39 -0.70
C HIS A 588 -33.48 14.07 -2.12
N LYS A 589 -32.65 14.28 -3.16
CA LYS A 589 -33.03 14.04 -4.55
C LYS A 589 -33.18 12.54 -4.84
N GLU A 590 -32.23 11.73 -4.41
CA GLU A 590 -32.28 10.28 -4.54
C GLU A 590 -33.41 9.68 -3.69
N ALA A 591 -33.61 10.18 -2.47
CA ALA A 591 -34.72 9.78 -1.61
C ALA A 591 -36.08 10.00 -2.29
N ARG A 592 -36.29 11.20 -2.86
CA ARG A 592 -37.50 11.54 -3.63
C ARG A 592 -37.69 10.59 -4.82
N THR A 593 -36.63 10.33 -5.57
CA THR A 593 -36.67 9.45 -6.75
C THR A 593 -37.06 8.01 -6.36
N ALA A 594 -36.48 7.49 -5.28
CA ALA A 594 -36.78 6.15 -4.78
C ALA A 594 -38.24 6.03 -4.31
N TRP A 595 -38.76 7.00 -3.56
CA TRP A 595 -40.16 6.99 -3.13
C TRP A 595 -41.16 7.19 -4.26
N GLN A 596 -40.85 8.01 -5.27
CA GLN A 596 -41.67 8.11 -6.48
C GLN A 596 -41.77 6.76 -7.21
N LYS A 597 -40.63 6.07 -7.36
CA LYS A 597 -40.59 4.72 -7.94
C LYS A 597 -41.43 3.74 -7.11
N PHE A 598 -41.30 3.74 -5.79
CA PHE A 598 -42.10 2.89 -4.90
C PHE A 598 -43.62 3.14 -5.03
N VAL A 599 -44.05 4.40 -5.04
CA VAL A 599 -45.48 4.76 -5.16
C VAL A 599 -46.06 4.37 -6.52
N SER A 600 -45.24 4.35 -7.57
CA SER A 600 -45.65 3.93 -8.91
C SER A 600 -45.81 2.41 -9.07
N GLN A 601 -45.22 1.62 -8.17
CA GLN A 601 -45.24 0.16 -8.23
C GLN A 601 -46.47 -0.41 -7.53
N LYS A 602 -46.98 -1.55 -8.02
CA LYS A 602 -48.03 -2.30 -7.31
C LYS A 602 -47.43 -2.88 -6.03
N PHE A 603 -48.04 -2.58 -4.89
CA PHE A 603 -47.64 -3.09 -3.58
C PHE A 603 -48.87 -3.49 -2.77
N SER A 604 -48.79 -4.59 -2.03
CA SER A 604 -49.93 -5.20 -1.33
C SER A 604 -50.37 -4.42 -0.09
N GLU A 605 -49.52 -3.56 0.46
CA GLU A 605 -49.79 -2.82 1.71
C GLU A 605 -49.94 -1.31 1.46
N PRO A 606 -51.19 -0.79 1.39
CA PRO A 606 -51.44 0.62 1.08
C PRO A 606 -50.87 1.59 2.11
N PHE A 607 -50.70 1.15 3.36
CA PHE A 607 -50.14 1.95 4.45
C PHE A 607 -48.78 2.55 4.08
N TRP A 608 -47.86 1.72 3.58
CA TRP A 608 -46.52 2.16 3.20
C TRP A 608 -46.54 3.09 1.99
N GLN A 609 -47.40 2.83 1.00
CA GLN A 609 -47.57 3.74 -0.13
C GLN A 609 -48.11 5.10 0.30
N HIS A 610 -49.07 5.13 1.23
CA HIS A 610 -49.57 6.37 1.80
C HIS A 610 -48.46 7.12 2.57
N ARG A 611 -47.68 6.41 3.39
CA ARG A 611 -46.53 6.97 4.10
C ARG A 611 -45.50 7.59 3.16
N ALA A 612 -45.18 6.91 2.05
CA ALA A 612 -44.28 7.44 1.02
C ALA A 612 -44.81 8.73 0.38
N ARG A 613 -46.12 8.81 0.08
CA ARG A 613 -46.75 10.03 -0.44
C ARG A 613 -46.67 11.20 0.55
N LEU A 614 -46.87 10.94 1.85
CA LEU A 614 -46.74 11.96 2.88
C LEU A 614 -45.30 12.49 2.98
N LEU A 615 -44.31 11.59 2.92
CA LEU A 615 -42.89 11.96 2.93
C LEU A 615 -42.55 12.81 1.70
N LEU A 616 -43.01 12.42 0.50
CA LEU A 616 -42.81 13.20 -0.73
C LEU A 616 -43.41 14.61 -0.61
N LYS A 617 -44.65 14.74 -0.12
CA LYS A 617 -45.31 16.03 0.08
C LYS A 617 -44.53 16.92 1.07
N LYS A 618 -44.02 16.34 2.15
CA LYS A 618 -43.22 17.08 3.15
C LYS A 618 -41.94 17.66 2.52
N MET A 619 -41.28 16.90 1.65
CA MET A 619 -40.09 17.35 0.92
C MET A 619 -40.36 18.37 -0.20
N GLU A 620 -41.63 18.64 -0.54
CA GLU A 620 -41.99 19.71 -1.48
C GLU A 620 -42.26 21.03 -0.77
N THR A 621 -42.59 20.97 0.53
CA THR A 621 -42.89 22.13 1.37
C THR A 621 -41.71 22.66 2.18
N GLU A 622 -40.67 21.82 2.34
CA GLU A 622 -39.37 22.15 2.94
C GLU A 622 -38.34 22.40 1.83
#